data_AF-A0A161MC54-F1
#
_entry.id   AF-A0A161MC54-F1
#
_cell.length_a   1.000
_cell.length_b   1.000
_cell.length_c   1.000
_cell.angle_alpha   90.00
_cell.angle_beta   90.00
_cell.angle_gamma   90.00
#
_symmetry.space_group_name_H-M   'P 1'
#
loop_
_entity.id
_entity.type
_entity.pdbx_description
1 polymer ?
#
loop_
_entity_poly.entity_id
_entity_poly.type
_entity_poly.pdbx_seq_one_letter_code
_entity_poly.pdbx_strand_id
1 'polypeptide(L)'
;RRAVVSLLGLQPAEELQYTLTKIEENFSNYSSWHYRSKLLPQIYPDPAGVRPVDEKNHLYELELVENAAFTDPNDQSAWFYLRWLLGRLQPPLKAVMLSGRNVRLCAAFNRSATFCDKDNIREEGVNVYIEGLPQTKWMSLCYAKDAGFHSSKAWFVDLPANVGDTIKVIFTYKDGHKEEVTLQKNSDYCWFSEPIFDSPFSPNLVTVLKQQLNSCNQLLELEPESKWTLLTSTVLMQALDKFGYKDIILKRLELLKKCDKLRANYYDDLRSKFLIECLLQKWDFSGKVSFANLDLTIVYHSQYLIGAITVDFSNNRLSRSLHDLYTLAKCQVLHLDRNNLENLRGLPTLPALKTLTLHGNKLSSVEDIVPYLSKHKSLERLVISNNPIATHGFGDLAMALPGVSIICDSQAN
;
A
#
# COMPACT_ATOMS: atom_id res chain seq x y z
N ARG A 1 -2.99 7.06 35.60
CA ARG A 1 -2.73 5.65 35.99
C ARG A 1 -1.30 5.21 35.66
N ARG A 2 -0.91 5.07 34.38
CA ARG A 2 0.45 4.59 33.99
C ARG A 2 1.63 5.24 34.72
N ALA A 3 1.61 6.57 34.89
CA ALA A 3 2.64 7.29 35.66
C ALA A 3 2.68 6.87 37.14
N VAL A 4 1.52 6.68 37.76
CA VAL A 4 1.40 6.23 39.16
C VAL A 4 1.85 4.78 39.30
N VAL A 5 1.45 3.89 38.38
CA VAL A 5 1.88 2.49 38.33
C VAL A 5 3.41 2.39 38.24
N SER A 6 4.02 3.20 37.37
CA SER A 6 5.48 3.28 37.24
C SER A 6 6.17 3.77 38.51
N LEU A 7 5.56 4.72 39.23
CA LEU A 7 6.09 5.21 40.52
C LEU A 7 5.94 4.18 41.64
N LEU A 8 4.89 3.35 41.58
CA LEU A 8 4.61 2.30 42.57
C LEU A 8 5.37 0.99 42.29
N GLY A 9 6.06 0.87 41.15
CA GLY A 9 6.83 -0.33 40.80
C GLY A 9 5.96 -1.56 40.51
N LEU A 10 4.67 -1.37 40.21
CA LEU A 10 3.74 -2.45 39.89
C LEU A 10 4.17 -3.17 38.60
N GLN A 11 4.04 -4.49 38.58
CA GLN A 11 4.45 -5.29 37.45
C GLN A 11 3.41 -5.25 36.31
N PRO A 12 3.84 -5.30 35.04
CA PRO A 12 2.92 -5.32 33.91
C PRO A 12 1.85 -6.42 33.99
N ALA A 13 2.17 -7.58 34.57
CA ALA A 13 1.22 -8.67 34.76
C ALA A 13 0.08 -8.32 35.73
N GLU A 14 0.35 -7.54 36.78
CA GLU A 14 -0.67 -7.09 37.74
C GLU A 14 -1.64 -6.10 37.06
N GLU A 15 -1.12 -5.19 36.24
CA GLU A 15 -1.97 -4.28 35.47
C GLU A 15 -2.75 -5.02 34.38
N LEU A 16 -2.18 -6.08 33.78
CA LEU A 16 -2.93 -6.92 32.83
C LEU A 16 -4.12 -7.60 33.53
N GLN A 17 -3.94 -8.12 34.74
CA GLN A 17 -5.05 -8.67 35.51
C GLN A 17 -6.09 -7.60 35.86
N TYR A 18 -5.64 -6.41 36.26
CA TYR A 18 -6.55 -5.28 36.54
C TYR A 18 -7.42 -4.92 35.34
N THR A 19 -6.85 -4.90 34.13
CA THR A 19 -7.65 -4.63 32.92
C THR A 19 -8.71 -5.71 32.66
N LEU A 20 -8.43 -6.98 32.99
CA LEU A 20 -9.40 -8.07 32.86
C LEU A 20 -10.58 -7.84 33.81
N THR A 21 -10.30 -7.56 35.09
CA THR A 21 -11.36 -7.22 36.07
C THR A 21 -12.21 -6.05 35.59
N LYS A 22 -11.61 -5.04 34.96
CA LYS A 22 -12.36 -3.89 34.40
C LYS A 22 -13.19 -4.21 33.16
N ILE A 23 -12.84 -5.24 32.40
CA ILE A 23 -13.64 -5.72 31.27
C ILE A 23 -14.78 -6.62 31.78
N GLU A 24 -14.52 -7.47 32.77
CA GLU A 24 -15.55 -8.31 33.41
C GLU A 24 -16.61 -7.45 34.12
N GLU A 25 -16.22 -6.33 34.74
CA GLU A 25 -17.16 -5.35 35.29
C GLU A 25 -17.94 -4.59 34.20
N ASN A 26 -17.29 -4.27 33.07
CA ASN A 26 -17.88 -3.52 31.96
C ASN A 26 -17.08 -3.75 30.66
N PHE A 27 -17.61 -4.57 29.77
CA PHE A 27 -16.94 -4.93 28.52
C PHE A 27 -16.78 -3.74 27.55
N SER A 28 -17.55 -2.65 27.73
CA SER A 28 -17.42 -1.41 26.96
C SER A 28 -16.30 -0.48 27.40
N ASN A 29 -15.42 -0.96 28.28
CA ASN A 29 -14.28 -0.20 28.73
C ASN A 29 -13.14 -0.17 27.68
N TYR A 30 -13.25 0.76 26.71
CA TYR A 30 -12.22 0.98 25.68
C TYR A 30 -10.82 1.20 26.26
N SER A 31 -10.72 1.88 27.42
CA SER A 31 -9.44 2.17 28.06
C SER A 31 -8.75 0.89 28.54
N SER A 32 -9.51 -0.07 29.06
CA SER A 32 -8.99 -1.39 29.46
C SER A 32 -8.48 -2.18 28.26
N TRP A 33 -9.28 -2.30 27.19
CA TRP A 33 -8.87 -2.97 25.96
C TRP A 33 -7.61 -2.34 25.34
N HIS A 34 -7.58 -1.02 25.26
CA HIS A 34 -6.40 -0.31 24.77
C HIS A 34 -5.17 -0.56 25.64
N TYR A 35 -5.33 -0.57 26.97
CA TYR A 35 -4.21 -0.81 27.86
C TYR A 35 -3.70 -2.25 27.77
N ARG A 36 -4.60 -3.23 27.64
CA ARG A 36 -4.23 -4.63 27.32
C ARG A 36 -3.37 -4.73 26.08
N SER A 37 -3.77 -4.04 25.00
CA SER A 37 -3.04 -4.02 23.73
C SER A 37 -1.61 -3.48 23.85
N LYS A 38 -1.28 -2.75 24.93
CA LYS A 38 0.05 -2.25 25.23
C LYS A 38 0.83 -3.14 26.18
N LEU A 39 0.15 -3.77 27.14
CA LEU A 39 0.76 -4.65 28.14
C LEU A 39 1.12 -6.01 27.57
N LEU A 40 0.22 -6.61 26.79
CA LEU A 40 0.38 -7.97 26.31
C LEU A 40 1.68 -8.21 25.50
N PRO A 41 2.07 -7.36 24.53
CA PRO A 41 3.33 -7.58 23.80
C PRO A 41 4.59 -7.47 24.68
N GLN A 42 4.50 -6.83 25.85
CA GLN A 42 5.62 -6.72 26.80
C GLN A 42 5.75 -7.98 27.67
N ILE A 43 4.63 -8.65 27.95
CA ILE A 43 4.57 -9.82 28.84
C ILE A 43 4.70 -11.12 28.03
N TYR A 44 4.06 -11.16 26.87
CA TYR A 44 3.91 -12.32 26.01
C TYR A 44 4.30 -12.00 24.56
N PRO A 45 5.56 -11.59 24.30
CA PRO A 45 6.01 -11.24 22.96
C PRO A 45 5.92 -12.45 22.03
N ASP A 46 5.45 -12.24 20.79
CA ASP A 46 5.48 -13.27 19.78
C ASP A 46 6.93 -13.62 19.40
N PRO A 47 7.39 -14.88 19.55
CA PRO A 47 8.78 -15.23 19.27
C PRO A 47 9.22 -14.96 17.82
N ALA A 48 8.28 -15.01 16.88
CA ALA A 48 8.51 -14.77 15.46
C ALA A 48 8.27 -13.30 15.04
N GLY A 49 7.73 -12.46 15.92
CA GLY A 49 7.42 -11.06 15.62
C GLY A 49 6.35 -10.85 14.54
N VAL A 50 5.55 -11.87 14.22
CA VAL A 50 4.50 -11.83 13.18
C VAL A 50 3.10 -11.60 13.74
N ARG A 51 2.88 -11.95 15.01
CA ARG A 51 1.61 -11.78 15.73
C ARG A 51 1.73 -10.72 16.83
N PRO A 52 0.60 -10.12 17.27
CA PRO A 52 0.64 -9.16 18.37
C PRO A 52 1.22 -9.73 19.68
N VAL A 53 1.00 -11.03 19.92
CA VAL A 53 1.38 -11.78 21.12
C VAL A 53 1.70 -13.24 20.77
N ASP A 54 2.29 -14.00 21.70
CA ASP A 54 2.48 -15.44 21.52
C ASP A 54 1.15 -16.18 21.23
N GLU A 55 1.24 -17.36 20.62
CA GLU A 55 0.06 -18.09 20.15
C GLU A 55 -0.95 -18.44 21.23
N LYS A 56 -0.48 -18.86 22.40
CA LYS A 56 -1.34 -19.31 23.50
C LYS A 56 -2.19 -18.15 23.99
N ASN A 57 -1.55 -17.00 24.22
CA ASN A 57 -2.23 -15.80 24.67
C ASN A 57 -3.08 -15.19 23.54
N HIS A 58 -2.68 -15.33 22.28
CA HIS A 58 -3.49 -14.88 21.14
C HIS A 58 -4.84 -15.62 21.10
N LEU A 59 -4.82 -16.95 21.24
CA LEU A 59 -6.04 -17.77 21.26
C LEU A 59 -6.97 -17.35 22.41
N TYR A 60 -6.42 -17.15 23.61
CA TYR A 60 -7.18 -16.69 24.77
C TYR A 60 -7.82 -15.31 24.56
N GLU A 61 -7.06 -14.34 24.03
CA GLU A 61 -7.60 -12.99 23.80
C GLU A 61 -8.66 -12.96 22.69
N LEU A 62 -8.55 -13.81 21.67
CA LEU A 62 -9.56 -13.96 20.61
C LEU A 62 -10.90 -14.45 21.19
N GLU A 63 -10.86 -15.44 22.07
CA GLU A 63 -12.06 -15.94 22.76
C GLU A 63 -12.65 -14.89 23.71
N LEU A 64 -11.80 -14.22 24.50
CA LEU A 64 -12.21 -13.17 25.43
C LEU A 64 -12.95 -12.02 24.71
N VAL A 65 -12.40 -11.54 23.60
CA VAL A 65 -13.00 -10.43 22.86
C VAL A 65 -14.25 -10.85 22.08
N GLU A 66 -14.33 -12.11 21.64
CA GLU A 66 -15.52 -12.64 20.99
C GLU A 66 -16.72 -12.58 21.94
N ASN A 67 -16.56 -13.06 23.18
CA ASN A 67 -17.63 -12.98 24.17
C ASN A 67 -18.13 -11.54 24.40
N ALA A 68 -17.22 -10.56 24.43
CA ALA A 68 -17.60 -9.15 24.56
C ALA A 68 -18.32 -8.61 23.31
N ALA A 69 -17.76 -8.83 22.12
CA ALA A 69 -18.26 -8.29 20.85
C ALA A 69 -19.64 -8.84 20.47
N PHE A 70 -19.92 -10.10 20.81
CA PHE A 70 -21.21 -10.74 20.50
C PHE A 70 -22.26 -10.58 21.60
N THR A 71 -21.89 -10.12 22.80
CA THR A 71 -22.84 -9.75 23.86
C THR A 71 -23.51 -8.40 23.59
N ASP A 72 -22.75 -7.40 23.12
CA ASP A 72 -23.27 -6.14 22.61
C ASP A 72 -22.59 -5.75 21.29
N PRO A 73 -23.18 -6.13 20.15
CA PRO A 73 -22.64 -5.80 18.82
C PRO A 73 -22.47 -4.30 18.54
N ASN A 74 -23.16 -3.42 19.27
CA ASN A 74 -23.08 -1.98 19.06
C ASN A 74 -21.84 -1.37 19.72
N ASP A 75 -21.22 -2.06 20.68
CA ASP A 75 -20.02 -1.60 21.36
C ASP A 75 -18.78 -1.77 20.47
N GLN A 76 -18.30 -0.63 19.97
CA GLN A 76 -17.11 -0.58 19.12
C GLN A 76 -15.82 -1.06 19.80
N SER A 77 -15.73 -1.06 21.13
CA SER A 77 -14.49 -1.26 21.88
C SER A 77 -13.91 -2.66 21.65
N ALA A 78 -14.75 -3.68 21.80
CA ALA A 78 -14.38 -5.06 21.55
C ALA A 78 -14.00 -5.27 20.07
N TRP A 79 -14.74 -4.68 19.13
CA TRP A 79 -14.43 -4.78 17.70
C TRP A 79 -13.09 -4.16 17.32
N PHE A 80 -12.73 -3.00 17.89
CA PHE A 80 -11.41 -2.40 17.66
C PHE A 80 -10.29 -3.26 18.25
N TYR A 81 -10.51 -3.88 19.41
CA TYR A 81 -9.54 -4.78 20.02
C TYR A 81 -9.37 -6.08 19.22
N LEU A 82 -10.47 -6.68 18.77
CA LEU A 82 -10.44 -7.83 17.86
C LEU A 82 -9.71 -7.48 16.57
N ARG A 83 -9.97 -6.30 16.00
CA ARG A 83 -9.25 -5.82 14.82
C ARG A 83 -7.74 -5.64 15.07
N TRP A 84 -7.32 -5.32 16.29
CA TRP A 84 -5.91 -5.30 16.66
C TRP A 84 -5.31 -6.71 16.74
N LEU A 85 -6.03 -7.69 17.30
CA LEU A 85 -5.62 -9.11 17.32
C LEU A 85 -5.49 -9.70 15.91
N LEU A 86 -6.47 -9.43 15.05
CA LEU A 86 -6.44 -9.77 13.62
C LEU A 86 -5.45 -8.90 12.82
N GLY A 87 -5.04 -7.78 13.42
CA GLY A 87 -4.11 -6.83 12.89
C GLY A 87 -2.71 -7.43 12.83
N ARG A 88 -1.92 -6.93 11.90
CA ARG A 88 -0.58 -7.45 11.68
C ARG A 88 0.41 -6.50 12.30
N LEU A 89 1.41 -7.08 12.97
CA LEU A 89 2.62 -6.32 13.25
C LEU A 89 3.21 -5.85 11.91
N GLN A 90 3.77 -4.65 11.96
CA GLN A 90 4.36 -4.05 10.79
C GLN A 90 5.50 -4.94 10.31
N PRO A 91 5.50 -5.42 9.05
CA PRO A 91 6.55 -6.33 8.59
C PRO A 91 7.92 -5.63 8.67
N PRO A 92 9.01 -6.42 8.86
CA PRO A 92 10.35 -5.87 8.80
C PRO A 92 10.58 -5.18 7.46
N LEU A 93 11.38 -4.11 7.48
CA LEU A 93 11.74 -3.40 6.27
C LEU A 93 12.51 -4.35 5.36
N LYS A 94 12.10 -4.45 4.10
CA LYS A 94 12.79 -5.29 3.10
C LYS A 94 12.74 -4.68 1.70
N ALA A 95 13.72 -5.01 0.87
CA ALA A 95 13.66 -4.73 -0.55
C ALA A 95 12.55 -5.56 -1.21
N VAL A 96 11.79 -4.95 -2.12
CA VAL A 96 10.72 -5.62 -2.86
C VAL A 96 10.91 -5.60 -4.36
N MET A 97 11.66 -4.62 -4.87
CA MET A 97 11.96 -4.55 -6.29
C MET A 97 13.29 -3.83 -6.52
N LEU A 98 14.08 -4.35 -7.45
CA LEU A 98 15.18 -3.64 -8.07
C LEU A 98 14.95 -3.62 -9.57
N SER A 99 15.04 -2.45 -10.18
CA SER A 99 14.95 -2.34 -11.62
C SER A 99 15.89 -1.27 -12.15
N GLY A 100 16.70 -1.63 -13.13
CA GLY A 100 17.69 -0.73 -13.72
C GLY A 100 17.72 -0.79 -15.23
N ARG A 101 18.25 0.27 -15.84
CA ARG A 101 18.62 0.32 -17.26
C ARG A 101 19.81 1.26 -17.44
N ASN A 102 20.85 0.78 -18.10
CA ASN A 102 22.10 1.52 -18.37
C ASN A 102 22.69 2.19 -17.11
N VAL A 103 22.47 3.50 -16.98
CA VAL A 103 23.09 4.41 -16.01
C VAL A 103 22.22 4.67 -14.78
N ARG A 104 21.14 3.93 -14.57
CA ARG A 104 20.28 4.11 -13.38
C ARG A 104 19.73 2.79 -12.86
N LEU A 105 19.81 2.63 -11.54
CA LEU A 105 19.17 1.55 -10.79
C LEU A 105 18.15 2.15 -9.82
N CYS A 106 16.94 1.59 -9.80
CA CYS A 106 15.89 1.94 -8.86
C CYS A 106 15.67 0.80 -7.86
N ALA A 107 15.41 1.15 -6.61
CA ALA A 107 15.10 0.22 -5.52
C ALA A 107 13.76 0.61 -4.87
N ALA A 108 12.92 -0.39 -4.60
CA ALA A 108 11.71 -0.25 -3.80
C ALA A 108 11.77 -1.08 -2.53
N PHE A 109 11.10 -0.59 -1.51
CA PHE A 109 10.93 -1.25 -0.21
C PHE A 109 9.45 -1.43 0.11
N ASN A 110 9.12 -2.47 0.89
CA ASN A 110 7.74 -2.74 1.32
C ASN A 110 7.11 -1.60 2.13
N ARG A 111 7.96 -0.74 2.71
CA ARG A 111 7.60 0.43 3.51
C ARG A 111 8.55 1.59 3.18
N SER A 112 8.22 2.78 3.67
CA SER A 112 9.13 3.92 3.50
C SER A 112 10.41 3.67 4.30
N ALA A 113 11.54 3.87 3.64
CA ALA A 113 12.89 3.75 4.19
C ALA A 113 13.61 5.09 4.06
N THR A 114 14.61 5.32 4.90
CA THR A 114 15.55 6.45 4.78
C THR A 114 16.96 5.91 4.51
N PHE A 115 17.61 6.35 3.45
CA PHE A 115 19.00 5.95 3.20
C PHE A 115 19.96 6.65 4.17
N CYS A 116 20.89 5.88 4.73
CA CYS A 116 21.87 6.37 5.72
C CYS A 116 23.29 6.11 5.22
N ASP A 117 24.15 7.14 5.26
CA ASP A 117 25.53 7.06 4.74
C ASP A 117 26.55 6.43 5.72
N LYS A 118 26.18 5.96 6.91
CA LYS A 118 27.13 5.47 7.96
C LYS A 118 26.53 4.43 8.92
N ASP A 119 27.39 3.86 9.77
CA ASP A 119 27.17 2.84 10.83
C ASP A 119 26.09 3.15 11.89
N ASN A 120 25.31 4.23 11.73
CA ASN A 120 24.26 4.61 12.66
C ASN A 120 22.90 4.67 11.94
N ILE A 121 22.41 3.49 11.58
CA ILE A 121 21.15 3.28 10.89
C ILE A 121 19.99 3.60 11.87
N ARG A 122 19.15 4.57 11.49
CA ARG A 122 17.95 4.96 12.28
C ARG A 122 16.86 3.89 12.22
N GLU A 123 15.78 4.07 12.96
CA GLU A 123 14.67 3.10 13.09
C GLU A 123 13.98 2.69 11.77
N GLU A 124 14.15 3.48 10.70
CA GLU A 124 13.72 3.17 9.33
C GLU A 124 14.86 3.28 8.31
N GLY A 125 16.09 3.18 8.79
CA GLY A 125 17.29 3.36 7.99
C GLY A 125 17.63 2.10 7.17
N VAL A 126 18.17 2.31 5.97
CA VAL A 126 18.82 1.27 5.17
C VAL A 126 20.15 1.81 4.65
N ASN A 127 21.20 1.01 4.75
CA ASN A 127 22.45 1.24 4.05
C ASN A 127 22.52 0.29 2.86
N VAL A 128 22.95 0.79 1.70
CA VAL A 128 22.99 0.01 0.47
C VAL A 128 24.36 0.13 -0.16
N TYR A 129 24.99 -1.02 -0.31
CA TYR A 129 26.28 -1.18 -0.95
C TYR A 129 26.10 -1.88 -2.29
N ILE A 130 26.72 -1.36 -3.35
CA ILE A 130 26.78 -2.01 -4.65
C ILE A 130 28.22 -2.48 -4.83
N GLU A 131 28.41 -3.79 -5.01
CA GLU A 131 29.74 -4.38 -5.13
C GLU A 131 30.52 -3.76 -6.30
N GLY A 132 31.76 -3.35 -6.04
CA GLY A 132 32.63 -2.72 -7.03
C GLY A 132 32.35 -1.25 -7.34
N LEU A 133 31.35 -0.62 -6.70
CA LEU A 133 31.11 0.82 -6.80
C LEU A 133 31.50 1.55 -5.51
N PRO A 134 32.01 2.81 -5.60
CA PRO A 134 32.17 3.64 -4.41
C PRO A 134 30.81 3.90 -3.76
N GLN A 135 30.79 4.32 -2.48
CA GLN A 135 29.55 4.62 -1.78
C GLN A 135 28.69 5.59 -2.60
N THR A 136 27.53 5.09 -3.03
CA THR A 136 26.66 5.81 -3.95
C THR A 136 25.54 6.51 -3.19
N LYS A 137 25.26 7.75 -3.57
CA LYS A 137 24.17 8.51 -2.96
C LYS A 137 22.84 8.13 -3.61
N TRP A 138 22.00 7.46 -2.85
CA TRP A 138 20.63 7.14 -3.26
C TRP A 138 19.72 8.36 -3.09
N MET A 139 18.90 8.60 -4.10
CA MET A 139 17.97 9.73 -4.18
C MET A 139 16.53 9.21 -4.21
N SER A 140 15.62 9.90 -3.54
CA SER A 140 14.21 9.51 -3.55
C SER A 140 13.57 9.77 -4.91
N LEU A 141 12.75 8.83 -5.40
CA LEU A 141 11.97 9.05 -6.63
C LEU A 141 10.88 10.13 -6.47
N CYS A 142 10.33 10.32 -5.26
CA CYS A 142 9.35 11.39 -5.01
C CYS A 142 9.98 12.77 -4.80
N TYR A 143 11.23 12.82 -4.31
CA TYR A 143 11.97 14.06 -4.02
C TYR A 143 13.29 14.13 -4.80
N ALA A 144 13.25 13.87 -6.11
CA ALA A 144 14.46 13.74 -6.92
C ALA A 144 15.38 14.97 -6.95
N LYS A 145 14.88 16.15 -6.52
CA LYS A 145 15.63 17.42 -6.48
C LYS A 145 16.09 17.82 -5.08
N ASP A 146 15.68 17.10 -4.05
CA ASP A 146 16.06 17.36 -2.67
C ASP A 146 16.85 16.17 -2.16
N ALA A 147 18.11 16.43 -1.81
CA ALA A 147 19.04 15.44 -1.30
C ALA A 147 18.99 15.34 0.23
N GLY A 148 17.94 15.89 0.83
CA GLY A 148 17.65 15.86 2.26
C GLY A 148 17.28 14.47 2.78
N PHE A 149 17.03 14.42 4.09
CA PHE A 149 16.66 13.20 4.80
C PHE A 149 15.17 12.90 4.60
N HIS A 150 14.83 12.27 3.47
CA HIS A 150 13.46 11.87 3.16
C HIS A 150 13.23 10.40 3.49
N SER A 151 12.02 10.09 3.94
CA SER A 151 11.51 8.71 3.98
C SER A 151 10.70 8.45 2.72
N SER A 152 11.03 7.41 1.97
CA SER A 152 10.36 7.04 0.71
C SER A 152 10.36 5.54 0.51
N LYS A 153 9.35 5.02 -0.19
CA LYS A 153 9.30 3.61 -0.59
C LYS A 153 10.17 3.29 -1.81
N ALA A 154 10.58 4.31 -2.57
CA ALA A 154 11.21 4.13 -3.87
C ALA A 154 12.33 5.14 -4.09
N TRP A 155 13.47 4.62 -4.52
CA TRP A 155 14.75 5.31 -4.58
C TRP A 155 15.47 4.97 -5.89
N PHE A 156 16.41 5.82 -6.29
CA PHE A 156 17.27 5.56 -7.43
C PHE A 156 18.71 5.98 -7.16
N VAL A 157 19.62 5.41 -7.92
CA VAL A 157 21.04 5.75 -7.95
C VAL A 157 21.50 5.75 -9.40
N ASP A 158 22.33 6.73 -9.75
CA ASP A 158 22.97 6.75 -11.05
C ASP A 158 24.21 5.85 -11.04
N LEU A 159 24.28 4.96 -12.02
CA LEU A 159 25.35 3.99 -12.21
C LEU A 159 26.40 4.54 -13.20
N PRO A 160 27.70 4.20 -13.05
CA PRO A 160 28.71 4.50 -14.06
C PRO A 160 28.38 3.91 -15.43
N ALA A 161 28.95 4.45 -16.51
CA ALA A 161 28.68 3.96 -17.86
C ALA A 161 29.09 2.49 -18.11
N ASN A 162 30.09 1.99 -17.36
CA ASN A 162 30.71 0.68 -17.56
C ASN A 162 30.35 -0.32 -16.45
N VAL A 163 29.08 -0.38 -16.02
CA VAL A 163 28.67 -1.44 -15.09
C VAL A 163 28.63 -2.78 -15.83
N GLY A 164 29.30 -3.77 -15.24
CA GLY A 164 29.38 -5.13 -15.78
C GLY A 164 28.02 -5.83 -15.84
N ASP A 165 27.99 -7.02 -16.43
CA ASP A 165 26.75 -7.77 -16.67
C ASP A 165 26.11 -8.31 -15.38
N THR A 166 26.82 -8.29 -14.26
CA THR A 166 26.28 -8.66 -12.96
C THR A 166 26.42 -7.48 -11.99
N ILE A 167 25.34 -7.17 -11.28
CA ILE A 167 25.35 -6.19 -10.17
C ILE A 167 24.92 -6.91 -8.90
N LYS A 168 25.76 -6.87 -7.88
CA LYS A 168 25.40 -7.32 -6.54
C LYS A 168 25.07 -6.12 -5.67
N VAL A 169 23.88 -6.14 -5.07
CA VAL A 169 23.38 -5.10 -4.16
C VAL A 169 23.19 -5.72 -2.79
N ILE A 170 23.78 -5.11 -1.77
CA ILE A 170 23.70 -5.55 -0.38
C ILE A 170 22.98 -4.48 0.42
N PHE A 171 21.82 -4.82 0.95
CA PHE A 171 21.05 -4.01 1.88
C PHE A 171 21.45 -4.40 3.30
N THR A 172 21.81 -3.41 4.13
CA THR A 172 22.04 -3.59 5.57
C THR A 172 20.99 -2.80 6.33
N TYR A 173 20.25 -3.47 7.20
CA TYR A 173 19.18 -2.91 8.01
C TYR A 173 19.65 -2.60 9.43
N LYS A 174 18.82 -1.88 10.21
CA LYS A 174 19.15 -1.43 11.58
C LYS A 174 19.51 -2.57 12.53
N ASP A 175 18.82 -3.69 12.41
CA ASP A 175 19.04 -4.90 13.22
C ASP A 175 20.32 -5.66 12.84
N GLY A 176 21.08 -5.17 11.86
CA GLY A 176 22.27 -5.83 11.32
C GLY A 176 21.96 -6.91 10.30
N HIS A 177 20.68 -7.17 10.00
CA HIS A 177 20.29 -8.08 8.94
C HIS A 177 20.82 -7.58 7.60
N LYS A 178 21.33 -8.51 6.79
CA LYS A 178 21.83 -8.24 5.44
C LYS A 178 21.04 -9.04 4.42
N GLU A 179 20.52 -8.34 3.43
CA GLU A 179 19.85 -8.94 2.26
C GLU A 179 20.74 -8.70 1.03
N GLU A 180 21.13 -9.78 0.36
CA GLU A 180 21.95 -9.74 -0.85
C GLU A 180 21.11 -10.07 -2.07
N VAL A 181 21.12 -9.19 -3.06
CA VAL A 181 20.43 -9.38 -4.33
C VAL A 181 21.43 -9.29 -5.47
N THR A 182 21.50 -10.35 -6.28
CA THR A 182 22.33 -10.38 -7.49
C THR A 182 21.45 -10.20 -8.72
N LEU A 183 21.71 -9.15 -9.47
CA LEU A 183 21.05 -8.81 -10.72
C LEU A 183 21.92 -9.26 -11.89
N GLN A 184 21.33 -10.00 -12.83
CA GLN A 184 21.96 -10.36 -14.09
C GLN A 184 21.40 -9.47 -15.20
N LYS A 185 22.29 -8.93 -16.03
CA LYS A 185 21.96 -8.09 -17.17
C LYS A 185 21.53 -8.98 -18.33
N ASN A 186 20.23 -9.04 -18.55
CA ASN A 186 19.70 -9.55 -19.80
C ASN A 186 19.56 -8.35 -20.77
N SER A 187 18.34 -7.87 -21.00
CA SER A 187 18.07 -6.59 -21.65
C SER A 187 18.11 -5.40 -20.68
N ASP A 188 17.77 -5.64 -19.42
CA ASP A 188 17.71 -4.70 -18.30
C ASP A 188 18.01 -5.48 -17.01
N TYR A 189 18.30 -4.78 -15.91
CA TYR A 189 18.35 -5.41 -14.58
C TYR A 189 16.95 -5.43 -13.97
N CYS A 190 16.49 -6.60 -13.51
CA CYS A 190 15.23 -6.73 -12.80
C CYS A 190 15.32 -7.82 -11.73
N TRP A 191 14.80 -7.52 -10.55
CA TRP A 191 14.55 -8.48 -9.48
C TRP A 191 13.34 -8.01 -8.67
N PHE A 192 12.58 -8.95 -8.15
CA PHE A 192 11.48 -8.68 -7.24
C PHE A 192 11.40 -9.77 -6.18
N SER A 193 10.85 -9.43 -5.01
CA SER A 193 10.38 -10.40 -4.05
C SER A 193 8.86 -10.51 -4.14
N GLU A 194 8.33 -11.73 -3.96
CA GLU A 194 6.89 -11.95 -4.04
C GLU A 194 6.13 -11.03 -3.06
N PRO A 195 5.05 -10.37 -3.53
CA PRO A 195 4.25 -9.50 -2.68
C PRO A 195 3.52 -10.30 -1.59
N ILE A 196 4.04 -10.22 -0.37
CA ILE A 196 3.40 -10.81 0.80
C ILE A 196 2.52 -9.75 1.46
N PHE A 197 1.24 -9.81 1.15
CA PHE A 197 0.20 -9.01 1.79
C PHE A 197 -0.63 -9.83 2.76
N ASP A 198 -0.17 -11.01 3.18
CA ASP A 198 -0.85 -11.91 4.13
C ASP A 198 0.09 -12.36 5.25
N SER A 199 -0.42 -12.49 6.48
CA SER A 199 0.33 -13.10 7.57
C SER A 199 -0.06 -14.57 7.66
N PRO A 200 0.90 -15.49 7.81
CA PRO A 200 0.57 -16.89 8.05
C PRO A 200 -0.05 -17.04 9.45
N PHE A 201 -1.14 -17.80 9.54
CA PHE A 201 -1.75 -18.21 10.80
C PHE A 201 -1.51 -19.71 11.01
N SER A 202 -1.29 -20.13 12.25
CA SER A 202 -1.19 -21.55 12.59
C SER A 202 -2.53 -22.26 12.33
N PRO A 203 -2.55 -23.60 12.13
CA PRO A 203 -3.80 -24.35 11.97
C PRO A 203 -4.81 -24.14 13.11
N ASN A 204 -4.32 -23.97 14.33
CA ASN A 204 -5.15 -23.68 15.51
C ASN A 204 -5.81 -22.31 15.41
N LEU A 205 -5.03 -21.27 15.11
CA LEU A 205 -5.57 -19.92 14.89
C LEU A 205 -6.55 -19.91 13.73
N VAL A 206 -6.24 -20.56 12.60
CA VAL A 206 -7.15 -20.66 11.45
C VAL A 206 -8.49 -21.28 11.85
N THR A 207 -8.49 -22.28 12.74
CA THR A 207 -9.72 -22.91 13.24
C THR A 207 -10.57 -21.92 14.03
N VAL A 208 -9.97 -21.17 14.96
CA VAL A 208 -10.66 -20.13 15.74
C VAL A 208 -11.18 -19.01 14.83
N LEU A 209 -10.38 -18.53 13.89
CA LEU A 209 -10.79 -17.48 12.94
C LEU A 209 -11.97 -17.91 12.06
N LYS A 210 -12.03 -19.20 11.67
CA LYS A 210 -13.18 -19.75 10.95
C LYS A 210 -14.43 -19.80 11.83
N GLN A 211 -14.31 -20.17 13.10
CA GLN A 211 -15.41 -20.14 14.05
C GLN A 211 -15.93 -18.71 14.23
N GLN A 212 -15.05 -17.73 14.44
CA GLN A 212 -15.42 -16.31 14.53
C GLN A 212 -16.10 -15.78 13.27
N LEU A 213 -15.65 -16.21 12.09
CA LEU A 213 -16.31 -15.86 10.83
C LEU A 213 -17.74 -16.44 10.78
N ASN A 214 -17.94 -17.67 11.26
CA ASN A 214 -19.27 -18.26 11.35
C ASN A 214 -20.15 -17.52 12.36
N SER A 215 -19.63 -17.18 13.55
CA SER A 215 -20.33 -16.34 14.53
C SER A 215 -20.76 -15.00 13.91
N CYS A 216 -19.85 -14.34 13.18
CA CYS A 216 -20.17 -13.10 12.46
C CYS A 216 -21.29 -13.30 11.43
N ASN A 217 -21.27 -14.41 10.69
CA ASN A 217 -22.30 -14.69 9.68
C ASN A 217 -23.67 -14.89 10.33
N GLN A 218 -23.74 -15.64 11.44
CA GLN A 218 -24.99 -15.82 12.20
C GLN A 218 -25.52 -14.49 12.75
N LEU A 219 -24.64 -13.65 13.28
CA LEU A 219 -25.03 -12.32 13.74
C LEU A 219 -25.54 -11.44 12.58
N LEU A 220 -24.95 -11.54 11.39
CA LEU A 220 -25.44 -10.81 10.21
C LEU A 220 -26.77 -11.34 9.65
N GLU A 221 -27.18 -12.57 9.98
CA GLU A 221 -28.53 -13.05 9.68
C GLU A 221 -29.58 -12.34 10.55
N LEU A 222 -29.22 -11.99 11.78
CA LEU A 222 -30.08 -11.26 12.73
C LEU A 222 -30.01 -9.73 12.53
N GLU A 223 -28.80 -9.22 12.30
CA GLU A 223 -28.49 -7.78 12.16
C GLU A 223 -27.70 -7.53 10.86
N PRO A 224 -28.35 -7.53 9.68
CA PRO A 224 -27.67 -7.46 8.38
C PRO A 224 -26.86 -6.18 8.16
N GLU A 225 -27.21 -5.10 8.86
CA GLU A 225 -26.60 -3.78 8.75
C GLU A 225 -25.57 -3.49 9.85
N SER A 226 -25.22 -4.49 10.69
CA SER A 226 -24.19 -4.32 11.71
C SER A 226 -22.83 -4.07 11.06
N LYS A 227 -22.43 -2.80 11.02
CA LYS A 227 -21.21 -2.35 10.34
C LYS A 227 -19.93 -2.96 10.91
N TRP A 228 -19.91 -3.22 12.22
CA TRP A 228 -18.74 -3.81 12.87
C TRP A 228 -18.60 -5.27 12.47
N THR A 229 -19.70 -6.02 12.47
CA THR A 229 -19.71 -7.42 12.05
C THR A 229 -19.41 -7.56 10.56
N LEU A 230 -19.95 -6.68 9.70
CA LEU A 230 -19.60 -6.62 8.27
C LEU A 230 -18.11 -6.36 8.04
N LEU A 231 -17.53 -5.40 8.75
CA LEU A 231 -16.12 -5.05 8.61
C LEU A 231 -15.20 -6.15 9.15
N THR A 232 -15.47 -6.66 10.35
CA THR A 232 -14.68 -7.74 10.98
C THR A 232 -14.69 -9.00 10.14
N SER A 233 -15.88 -9.40 9.67
CA SER A 233 -16.00 -10.59 8.82
C SER A 233 -15.31 -10.43 7.47
N THR A 234 -15.22 -9.19 6.93
CA THR A 234 -14.40 -8.89 5.76
C THR A 234 -12.92 -9.08 6.04
N VAL A 235 -12.42 -8.64 7.20
CA VAL A 235 -11.02 -8.85 7.62
C VAL A 235 -10.72 -10.34 7.83
N LEU A 236 -11.63 -11.08 8.45
CA LEU A 236 -11.50 -12.54 8.65
C LEU A 236 -11.43 -13.28 7.31
N MET A 237 -12.31 -12.98 6.38
CA MET A 237 -12.28 -13.57 5.03
C MET A 237 -10.97 -13.27 4.30
N GLN A 238 -10.45 -12.04 4.41
CA GLN A 238 -9.16 -11.67 3.83
C GLN A 238 -8.00 -12.48 4.45
N ALA A 239 -8.02 -12.66 5.78
CA ALA A 239 -7.00 -13.41 6.50
C ALA A 239 -7.04 -14.93 6.22
N LEU A 240 -8.24 -15.49 6.00
CA LEU A 240 -8.45 -16.92 5.82
C LEU A 240 -8.23 -17.39 4.37
N ASP A 241 -8.93 -16.76 3.42
CA ASP A 241 -8.84 -17.09 2.00
C ASP A 241 -9.42 -15.95 1.15
N LYS A 242 -8.63 -14.90 0.95
CA LYS A 242 -9.08 -13.75 0.17
C LYS A 242 -9.48 -14.05 -1.27
N PHE A 243 -8.92 -15.10 -1.88
CA PHE A 243 -9.25 -15.46 -3.26
C PHE A 243 -10.58 -16.21 -3.32
N GLY A 244 -10.81 -17.17 -2.42
CA GLY A 244 -12.09 -17.89 -2.31
C GLY A 244 -13.24 -16.99 -1.88
N TYR A 245 -12.99 -16.00 -1.01
CA TYR A 245 -14.01 -15.07 -0.52
C TYR A 245 -14.13 -13.76 -1.31
N LYS A 246 -13.42 -13.62 -2.44
CA LYS A 246 -13.30 -12.34 -3.17
C LYS A 246 -14.65 -11.66 -3.42
N ASP A 247 -15.61 -12.38 -3.98
CA ASP A 247 -16.91 -11.79 -4.34
C ASP A 247 -17.74 -11.40 -3.11
N ILE A 248 -17.63 -12.17 -2.02
CA ILE A 248 -18.33 -11.91 -0.76
C ILE A 248 -17.73 -10.68 -0.08
N ILE A 249 -16.39 -10.56 -0.07
CA ILE A 249 -15.66 -9.38 0.42
C ILE A 249 -16.14 -8.12 -0.32
N LEU A 250 -16.19 -8.15 -1.64
CA LEU A 250 -16.62 -7.00 -2.45
C LEU A 250 -18.08 -6.62 -2.16
N LYS A 251 -18.98 -7.61 -2.05
CA LYS A 251 -20.39 -7.37 -1.67
C LYS A 251 -20.52 -6.74 -0.29
N ARG A 252 -19.73 -7.20 0.70
CA ARG A 252 -19.75 -6.63 2.07
C ARG A 252 -19.21 -5.21 2.12
N LEU A 253 -18.15 -4.90 1.35
CA LEU A 253 -17.65 -3.53 1.25
C LEU A 253 -18.69 -2.59 0.64
N GLU A 254 -19.46 -3.03 -0.36
CA GLU A 254 -20.57 -2.25 -0.90
C GLU A 254 -21.73 -2.08 0.09
N LEU A 255 -22.04 -3.10 0.89
CA LEU A 255 -23.04 -2.97 1.96
C LEU A 255 -22.57 -2.00 3.06
N LEU A 256 -21.31 -2.09 3.48
CA LEU A 256 -20.69 -1.15 4.44
C LEU A 256 -20.79 0.30 3.98
N LYS A 257 -20.59 0.57 2.68
CA LYS A 257 -20.77 1.92 2.11
C LYS A 257 -22.20 2.44 2.27
N LYS A 258 -23.20 1.56 2.17
CA LYS A 258 -24.62 1.92 2.36
C LYS A 258 -24.95 2.15 3.83
N CYS A 259 -24.47 1.29 4.73
CA CYS A 259 -24.77 1.33 6.16
C CYS A 259 -23.98 2.43 6.92
N ASP A 260 -22.73 2.71 6.55
CA ASP A 260 -21.88 3.74 7.18
C ASP A 260 -21.40 4.78 6.16
N LYS A 261 -22.36 5.58 5.67
CA LYS A 261 -22.16 6.59 4.60
C LYS A 261 -21.02 7.56 4.88
N LEU A 262 -20.79 7.91 6.14
CA LEU A 262 -19.72 8.83 6.55
C LEU A 262 -18.31 8.26 6.27
N ARG A 263 -18.19 6.93 6.11
CA ARG A 263 -16.94 6.24 5.77
C ARG A 263 -16.99 5.58 4.39
N ALA A 264 -17.91 5.96 3.50
CA ALA A 264 -18.01 5.39 2.16
C ALA A 264 -16.66 5.40 1.40
N ASN A 265 -15.97 6.54 1.40
CA ASN A 265 -14.65 6.70 0.76
C ASN A 265 -13.57 5.79 1.37
N TYR A 266 -13.66 5.52 2.68
CA TYR A 266 -12.73 4.61 3.35
C TYR A 266 -12.92 3.17 2.88
N TYR A 267 -14.17 2.73 2.69
CA TYR A 267 -14.44 1.40 2.15
C TYR A 267 -14.08 1.28 0.66
N ASP A 268 -14.25 2.35 -0.12
CA ASP A 268 -13.76 2.39 -1.50
C ASP A 268 -12.23 2.25 -1.57
N ASP A 269 -11.50 2.88 -0.66
CA ASP A 269 -10.05 2.72 -0.55
C ASP A 269 -9.65 1.33 -0.09
N LEU A 270 -10.36 0.76 0.86
CA LEU A 270 -10.14 -0.62 1.30
C LEU A 270 -10.39 -1.62 0.16
N ARG A 271 -11.43 -1.39 -0.65
CA ARG A 271 -11.73 -2.16 -1.86
C ARG A 271 -10.61 -2.04 -2.89
N SER A 272 -10.12 -0.83 -3.12
CA SER A 272 -9.01 -0.55 -4.04
C SER A 272 -7.73 -1.28 -3.59
N LYS A 273 -7.38 -1.18 -2.30
CA LYS A 273 -6.26 -1.90 -1.69
C LYS A 273 -6.37 -3.40 -1.94
N PHE A 274 -7.52 -3.99 -1.58
CA PHE A 274 -7.78 -5.42 -1.71
C PHE A 274 -7.61 -5.93 -3.15
N LEU A 275 -8.17 -5.21 -4.14
CA LEU A 275 -8.08 -5.60 -5.54
C LEU A 275 -6.65 -5.50 -6.08
N ILE A 276 -5.92 -4.44 -5.72
CA ILE A 276 -4.52 -4.27 -6.10
C ILE A 276 -3.67 -5.39 -5.49
N GLU A 277 -3.85 -5.71 -4.21
CA GLU A 277 -3.11 -6.79 -3.55
C GLU A 277 -3.36 -8.15 -4.24
N CYS A 278 -4.62 -8.46 -4.56
CA CYS A 278 -4.97 -9.67 -5.29
C CYS A 278 -4.34 -9.74 -6.69
N LEU A 279 -4.23 -8.59 -7.37
CA LEU A 279 -3.65 -8.52 -8.71
C LEU A 279 -2.13 -8.67 -8.65
N LEU A 280 -1.46 -7.92 -7.78
CA LEU A 280 -0.01 -7.95 -7.63
C LEU A 280 0.51 -9.34 -7.26
N GLN A 281 -0.23 -10.10 -6.44
CA GLN A 281 0.14 -11.49 -6.12
C GLN A 281 -0.03 -12.47 -7.28
N LYS A 282 -0.80 -12.13 -8.31
CA LYS A 282 -0.97 -12.93 -9.52
C LYS A 282 -0.13 -12.43 -10.69
N TRP A 283 0.46 -11.24 -10.57
CA TRP A 283 1.24 -10.64 -11.62
C TRP A 283 2.64 -11.25 -11.67
N ASP A 284 3.09 -11.56 -12.88
CA ASP A 284 4.40 -12.16 -13.18
C ASP A 284 5.52 -11.12 -13.32
N PHE A 285 5.22 -9.84 -13.11
CA PHE A 285 6.15 -8.72 -13.29
C PHE A 285 6.70 -8.61 -14.74
N SER A 286 5.95 -9.08 -15.74
CA SER A 286 6.32 -9.08 -17.17
C SER A 286 6.44 -7.70 -17.85
N GLY A 287 6.50 -6.61 -17.08
CA GLY A 287 6.60 -5.24 -17.58
C GLY A 287 5.29 -4.66 -18.11
N LYS A 288 4.24 -5.46 -18.33
CA LYS A 288 2.89 -4.96 -18.65
C LYS A 288 1.93 -5.36 -17.54
N VAL A 289 1.10 -4.41 -17.11
CA VAL A 289 0.09 -4.65 -16.07
C VAL A 289 -1.14 -3.78 -16.31
N SER A 290 -2.32 -4.37 -16.15
CA SER A 290 -3.60 -3.65 -16.24
C SER A 290 -4.36 -3.77 -14.94
N PHE A 291 -4.75 -2.62 -14.41
CA PHE A 291 -5.65 -2.39 -13.29
C PHE A 291 -6.97 -1.77 -13.78
N ALA A 292 -7.31 -1.96 -15.06
CA ALA A 292 -8.50 -1.36 -15.65
C ALA A 292 -9.80 -1.99 -15.14
N ASN A 293 -10.88 -1.19 -15.11
CA ASN A 293 -12.23 -1.63 -14.73
C ASN A 293 -12.32 -2.20 -13.30
N LEU A 294 -11.45 -1.74 -12.40
CA LEU A 294 -11.43 -2.17 -11.00
C LEU A 294 -12.10 -1.16 -10.07
N ASP A 295 -12.63 -0.06 -10.61
CA ASP A 295 -13.32 1.01 -9.90
C ASP A 295 -12.45 1.72 -8.82
N LEU A 296 -11.13 1.67 -9.00
CA LEU A 296 -10.13 2.10 -8.02
C LEU A 296 -10.24 3.60 -7.71
N THR A 297 -10.16 3.96 -6.44
CA THR A 297 -10.12 5.34 -5.96
C THR A 297 -8.71 5.80 -5.55
N ILE A 298 -7.82 4.83 -5.30
CA ILE A 298 -6.44 5.04 -4.88
C ILE A 298 -5.54 3.89 -5.34
N VAL A 299 -4.30 4.20 -5.66
CA VAL A 299 -3.25 3.25 -6.03
C VAL A 299 -2.42 2.89 -4.80
N TYR A 300 -2.74 1.75 -4.18
CA TYR A 300 -1.88 1.17 -3.16
C TYR A 300 -0.67 0.47 -3.77
N HIS A 301 0.38 0.30 -2.95
CA HIS A 301 1.51 -0.57 -3.26
C HIS A 301 2.24 -0.23 -4.58
N SER A 302 2.24 1.05 -4.97
CA SER A 302 2.85 1.49 -6.23
C SER A 302 4.35 1.18 -6.32
N GLN A 303 5.03 0.95 -5.19
CA GLN A 303 6.44 0.54 -5.16
C GLN A 303 6.74 -0.77 -5.93
N TYR A 304 5.74 -1.63 -6.13
CA TYR A 304 5.88 -2.86 -6.93
C TYR A 304 5.83 -2.60 -8.44
N LEU A 305 5.52 -1.38 -8.87
CA LEU A 305 5.35 -1.00 -10.27
C LEU A 305 6.60 -0.34 -10.88
N ILE A 306 7.73 -0.27 -10.15
CA ILE A 306 8.96 0.39 -10.64
C ILE A 306 9.41 -0.15 -11.99
N GLY A 307 9.35 -1.47 -12.17
CA GLY A 307 9.76 -2.14 -13.41
C GLY A 307 8.69 -2.20 -14.50
N ALA A 308 7.49 -1.67 -14.26
CA ALA A 308 6.42 -1.70 -15.26
C ALA A 308 6.72 -0.73 -16.42
N ILE A 309 6.58 -1.22 -17.65
CA ILE A 309 6.77 -0.50 -18.92
C ILE A 309 5.42 0.02 -19.44
N THR A 310 4.38 -0.80 -19.37
CA THR A 310 3.01 -0.41 -19.73
C THR A 310 2.11 -0.62 -18.53
N VAL A 311 1.46 0.45 -18.09
CA VAL A 311 0.53 0.42 -16.96
C VAL A 311 -0.81 0.97 -17.40
N ASP A 312 -1.85 0.16 -17.26
CA ASP A 312 -3.21 0.53 -17.61
C ASP A 312 -4.05 0.73 -16.35
N PHE A 313 -4.51 1.94 -16.11
CA PHE A 313 -5.42 2.31 -15.02
C PHE A 313 -6.77 2.80 -15.55
N SER A 314 -7.17 2.43 -16.77
CA SER A 314 -8.37 2.94 -17.42
C SER A 314 -9.66 2.50 -16.74
N ASN A 315 -10.73 3.30 -16.84
CA ASN A 315 -12.05 3.01 -16.26
C ASN A 315 -11.98 2.82 -14.72
N ASN A 316 -11.43 3.82 -14.03
CA ASN A 316 -11.33 3.88 -12.57
C ASN A 316 -11.76 5.30 -12.07
N ARG A 317 -11.41 5.68 -10.84
CA ARG A 317 -11.74 6.97 -10.21
C ARG A 317 -10.51 7.57 -9.51
N LEU A 318 -9.37 7.62 -10.20
CA LEU A 318 -8.06 7.96 -9.62
C LEU A 318 -7.74 9.46 -9.49
N SER A 319 -8.74 10.35 -9.55
CA SER A 319 -8.53 11.80 -9.52
C SER A 319 -7.73 12.30 -8.30
N ARG A 320 -7.78 11.58 -7.18
CA ARG A 320 -7.03 11.92 -5.95
C ARG A 320 -5.72 11.17 -5.76
N SER A 321 -5.33 10.28 -6.68
CA SER A 321 -4.22 9.33 -6.48
C SER A 321 -3.10 9.45 -7.53
N LEU A 322 -3.14 10.49 -8.38
CA LEU A 322 -2.08 10.71 -9.38
C LEU A 322 -0.68 10.83 -8.73
N HIS A 323 -0.59 11.36 -7.52
CA HIS A 323 0.67 11.48 -6.77
C HIS A 323 1.29 10.13 -6.37
N ASP A 324 0.50 9.08 -6.24
CA ASP A 324 0.98 7.74 -5.89
C ASP A 324 1.74 7.07 -7.04
N LEU A 325 1.65 7.62 -8.25
CA LEU A 325 2.28 7.09 -9.47
C LEU A 325 3.78 7.37 -9.57
N TYR A 326 4.40 8.01 -8.57
CA TYR A 326 5.80 8.48 -8.64
C TYR A 326 6.82 7.35 -8.76
N THR A 327 6.42 6.12 -8.44
CA THR A 327 7.24 4.92 -8.52
C THR A 327 7.35 4.38 -9.93
N LEU A 328 6.54 4.86 -10.90
CA LEU A 328 6.51 4.39 -12.30
C LEU A 328 7.75 4.83 -13.12
N ALA A 329 8.94 4.53 -12.62
CA ALA A 329 10.21 5.01 -13.14
C ALA A 329 10.51 4.49 -14.56
N LYS A 330 10.11 3.24 -14.88
CA LYS A 330 10.32 2.64 -16.21
C LYS A 330 9.09 2.70 -17.12
N CYS A 331 7.99 3.30 -16.66
CA CYS A 331 6.75 3.35 -17.42
C CYS A 331 6.91 4.21 -18.66
N GLN A 332 6.67 3.60 -19.82
CA GLN A 332 6.70 4.25 -21.14
C GLN A 332 5.29 4.53 -21.66
N VAL A 333 4.32 3.69 -21.29
CA VAL A 333 2.93 3.82 -21.72
C VAL A 333 2.02 3.78 -20.49
N LEU A 334 1.35 4.91 -20.22
CA LEU A 334 0.42 5.03 -19.11
C LEU A 334 -0.97 5.32 -19.64
N HIS A 335 -1.92 4.45 -19.31
CA HIS A 335 -3.33 4.66 -19.62
C HIS A 335 -4.08 5.15 -18.39
N LEU A 336 -4.69 6.32 -18.49
CA LEU A 336 -5.52 6.96 -17.46
C LEU A 336 -6.90 7.33 -18.04
N ASP A 337 -7.35 6.58 -19.04
CA ASP A 337 -8.61 6.83 -19.73
C ASP A 337 -9.79 6.67 -18.75
N ARG A 338 -10.81 7.51 -18.87
CA ARG A 338 -12.07 7.40 -18.11
C ARG A 338 -11.85 7.28 -16.59
N ASN A 339 -11.11 8.22 -16.01
CA ASN A 339 -10.79 8.30 -14.58
C ASN A 339 -11.49 9.44 -13.85
N ASN A 340 -12.37 10.18 -14.53
CA ASN A 340 -13.00 11.42 -14.04
C ASN A 340 -11.97 12.49 -13.64
N LEU A 341 -10.84 12.57 -14.34
CA LEU A 341 -9.82 13.58 -14.08
C LEU A 341 -10.29 14.94 -14.57
N GLU A 342 -10.36 15.93 -13.68
CA GLU A 342 -10.67 17.34 -14.01
C GLU A 342 -9.39 18.16 -14.23
N ASN A 343 -8.28 17.73 -13.62
CA ASN A 343 -6.94 18.30 -13.76
C ASN A 343 -5.89 17.20 -13.60
N LEU A 344 -4.62 17.53 -13.82
CA LEU A 344 -3.49 16.61 -13.60
C LEU A 344 -2.71 16.91 -12.32
N ARG A 345 -3.35 17.54 -11.33
CA ARG A 345 -2.69 17.93 -10.08
C ARG A 345 -2.12 16.70 -9.37
N GLY A 346 -0.83 16.80 -9.06
CA GLY A 346 -0.10 15.75 -8.37
C GLY A 346 0.47 14.69 -9.30
N LEU A 347 0.24 14.73 -10.62
CA LEU A 347 0.93 13.83 -11.55
C LEU A 347 2.46 14.05 -11.44
N PRO A 348 3.23 13.04 -11.02
CA PRO A 348 4.67 13.14 -10.87
C PRO A 348 5.35 13.15 -12.24
N THR A 349 6.60 13.60 -12.29
CA THR A 349 7.40 13.50 -13.52
C THR A 349 7.89 12.07 -13.69
N LEU A 350 7.39 11.40 -14.73
CA LEU A 350 7.76 10.05 -15.10
C LEU A 350 8.89 10.09 -16.16
N PRO A 351 10.13 9.69 -15.84
CA PRO A 351 11.29 9.97 -16.68
C PRO A 351 11.29 9.22 -18.02
N ALA A 352 10.63 8.07 -18.08
CA ALA A 352 10.57 7.21 -19.25
C ALA A 352 9.26 7.34 -20.05
N LEU A 353 8.31 8.18 -19.63
CA LEU A 353 6.97 8.23 -20.22
C LEU A 353 7.01 8.77 -21.65
N LYS A 354 6.51 7.96 -22.59
CA LYS A 354 6.43 8.27 -24.02
C LYS A 354 5.01 8.45 -24.51
N THR A 355 4.08 7.64 -24.00
CA THR A 355 2.66 7.69 -24.37
C THR A 355 1.81 7.84 -23.12
N LEU A 356 0.96 8.85 -23.12
CA LEU A 356 -0.05 9.07 -22.08
C LEU A 356 -1.43 9.12 -22.73
N THR A 357 -2.35 8.27 -22.27
CA THR A 357 -3.76 8.32 -22.70
C THR A 357 -4.64 8.83 -21.57
N LEU A 358 -5.44 9.86 -21.88
CA LEU A 358 -6.36 10.55 -20.98
C LEU A 358 -7.76 10.63 -21.59
N HIS A 359 -8.09 9.72 -22.51
CA HIS A 359 -9.36 9.70 -23.23
C HIS A 359 -10.55 9.63 -22.27
N GLY A 360 -11.61 10.41 -22.52
CA GLY A 360 -12.86 10.30 -21.77
C GLY A 360 -12.76 10.78 -20.31
N ASN A 361 -11.93 11.80 -20.05
CA ASN A 361 -11.86 12.47 -18.75
C ASN A 361 -12.65 13.79 -18.79
N LYS A 362 -12.50 14.64 -17.77
CA LYS A 362 -13.21 15.92 -17.62
C LYS A 362 -12.26 17.11 -17.69
N LEU A 363 -11.15 16.96 -18.42
CA LEU A 363 -10.11 17.98 -18.53
C LEU A 363 -10.61 19.17 -19.35
N SER A 364 -10.63 20.37 -18.77
CA SER A 364 -11.20 21.57 -19.42
C SER A 364 -10.23 22.74 -19.57
N SER A 365 -9.14 22.79 -18.80
CA SER A 365 -8.21 23.93 -18.76
C SER A 365 -6.79 23.52 -19.11
N VAL A 366 -6.12 24.33 -19.96
CA VAL A 366 -4.71 24.17 -20.33
C VAL A 366 -3.81 24.38 -19.10
N GLU A 367 -4.16 25.34 -18.24
CA GLU A 367 -3.41 25.70 -17.02
C GLU A 367 -3.34 24.54 -16.02
N ASP A 368 -4.35 23.69 -16.00
CA ASP A 368 -4.47 22.53 -15.11
C ASP A 368 -3.76 21.27 -15.62
N ILE A 369 -3.20 21.33 -16.84
CA ILE A 369 -2.62 20.18 -17.56
C ILE A 369 -1.15 20.43 -17.90
N VAL A 370 -0.86 21.54 -18.59
CA VAL A 370 0.47 21.83 -19.15
C VAL A 370 1.59 21.84 -18.11
N PRO A 371 1.42 22.40 -16.89
CA PRO A 371 2.47 22.38 -15.86
C PRO A 371 2.89 20.96 -15.43
N TYR A 372 2.04 19.96 -15.65
CA TYR A 372 2.33 18.56 -15.33
C TYR A 372 2.90 17.81 -16.54
N LEU A 373 2.40 18.09 -17.74
CA LEU A 373 2.87 17.42 -18.97
C LEU A 373 4.22 17.95 -19.47
N SER A 374 4.47 19.25 -19.40
CA SER A 374 5.71 19.89 -19.88
C SER A 374 6.98 19.38 -19.20
N LYS A 375 6.85 18.74 -18.03
CA LYS A 375 7.96 18.12 -17.29
C LYS A 375 8.43 16.81 -17.93
N HIS A 376 7.61 16.17 -18.77
CA HIS A 376 7.89 14.89 -19.41
C HIS A 376 8.63 15.09 -20.73
N LYS A 377 9.95 15.23 -20.67
CA LYS A 377 10.80 15.50 -21.85
C LYS A 377 10.78 14.40 -22.92
N SER A 378 10.43 13.17 -22.52
CA SER A 378 10.37 12.00 -23.40
C SER A 378 8.98 11.73 -23.97
N LEU A 379 8.00 12.59 -23.66
CA LEU A 379 6.62 12.38 -24.10
C LEU A 379 6.53 12.58 -25.62
N GLU A 380 6.12 11.54 -26.34
CA GLU A 380 6.01 11.51 -27.79
C GLU A 380 4.54 11.56 -28.24
N ARG A 381 3.63 10.96 -27.46
CA ARG A 381 2.20 10.83 -27.81
C ARG A 381 1.30 11.14 -26.62
N LEU A 382 0.28 11.94 -26.87
CA LEU A 382 -0.76 12.30 -25.90
C LEU A 382 -2.14 12.08 -26.51
N VAL A 383 -2.99 11.26 -25.88
CA VAL A 383 -4.38 11.07 -26.32
C VAL A 383 -5.31 11.79 -25.36
N ILE A 384 -6.07 12.78 -25.83
CA ILE A 384 -7.00 13.60 -25.02
C ILE A 384 -8.42 13.65 -25.59
N SER A 385 -8.72 12.80 -26.57
CA SER A 385 -10.06 12.55 -27.09
C SER A 385 -11.12 12.49 -25.98
N ASN A 386 -12.32 13.00 -26.27
CA ASN A 386 -13.47 13.01 -25.37
C ASN A 386 -13.18 13.71 -24.02
N ASN A 387 -12.53 14.87 -24.08
CA ASN A 387 -12.37 15.80 -22.96
C ASN A 387 -12.87 17.20 -23.38
N PRO A 388 -13.43 18.02 -22.46
CA PRO A 388 -13.83 19.39 -22.78
C PRO A 388 -12.73 20.27 -23.41
N ILE A 389 -11.46 20.05 -23.07
CA ILE A 389 -10.32 20.81 -23.62
C ILE A 389 -10.13 20.60 -25.14
N ALA A 390 -10.64 19.49 -25.68
CA ALA A 390 -10.57 19.16 -27.10
C ALA A 390 -11.20 20.22 -28.02
N THR A 391 -12.23 20.92 -27.55
CA THR A 391 -13.01 21.85 -28.40
C THR A 391 -12.45 23.26 -28.44
N HIS A 392 -11.91 23.76 -27.32
CA HIS A 392 -11.53 25.18 -27.19
C HIS A 392 -10.07 25.40 -26.75
N GLY A 393 -9.39 24.38 -26.19
CA GLY A 393 -8.02 24.51 -25.67
C GLY A 393 -6.97 23.74 -26.46
N PHE A 394 -7.34 23.09 -27.57
CA PHE A 394 -6.43 22.22 -28.34
C PHE A 394 -5.26 23.00 -28.94
N GLY A 395 -5.51 24.16 -29.55
CA GLY A 395 -4.45 24.98 -30.16
C GLY A 395 -3.39 25.41 -29.14
N ASP A 396 -3.84 25.94 -28.00
CA ASP A 396 -2.96 26.36 -26.90
C ASP A 396 -2.19 25.19 -26.30
N LEU A 397 -2.85 24.03 -26.15
CA LEU A 397 -2.20 22.81 -25.68
C LEU A 397 -1.12 22.32 -26.65
N ALA A 398 -1.38 22.36 -27.95
CA ALA A 398 -0.42 21.98 -28.98
C ALA A 398 0.78 22.95 -29.04
N MET A 399 0.55 24.25 -28.86
CA MET A 399 1.62 25.24 -28.75
C MET A 399 2.48 25.03 -27.49
N ALA A 400 1.85 24.67 -26.38
CA ALA A 400 2.52 24.47 -25.09
C ALA A 400 3.34 23.17 -24.99
N LEU A 401 3.04 22.17 -25.84
CA LEU A 401 3.72 20.87 -25.87
C LEU A 401 4.32 20.59 -27.27
N PRO A 402 5.31 21.39 -27.70
CA PRO A 402 5.88 21.24 -29.03
C PRO A 402 6.55 19.88 -29.21
N GLY A 403 6.31 19.24 -30.35
CA GLY A 403 6.88 17.93 -30.68
C GLY A 403 6.12 16.72 -30.13
N VAL A 404 5.09 16.93 -29.30
CA VAL A 404 4.20 15.86 -28.84
C VAL A 404 3.08 15.64 -29.87
N SER A 405 2.90 14.40 -30.32
CA SER A 405 1.76 14.03 -31.16
C SER A 405 0.49 13.97 -30.31
N ILE A 406 -0.33 15.02 -30.39
CA ILE A 406 -1.60 15.10 -29.67
C ILE A 406 -2.74 14.56 -30.53
N ILE A 407 -3.40 13.52 -30.04
CA ILE A 407 -4.55 12.85 -30.68
C ILE A 407 -5.82 13.31 -29.99
N CYS A 408 -6.76 13.83 -30.78
CA CYS A 408 -8.04 14.38 -30.36
C CYS A 408 -9.14 13.98 -31.38
N ASP A 409 -10.41 14.02 -30.99
CA ASP A 409 -11.58 13.56 -31.77
C ASP A 409 -11.93 14.43 -33.00
N SER A 410 -10.96 15.15 -33.56
CA SER A 410 -11.12 15.96 -34.78
C SER A 410 -10.15 15.56 -35.89
N GLN A 411 -10.00 14.25 -36.12
CA GLN A 411 -9.50 13.70 -37.40
C GLN A 411 -10.47 12.65 -37.98
N ALA A 412 -11.77 12.96 -37.94
CA ALA A 412 -12.78 12.31 -38.75
C ALA A 412 -13.72 13.39 -39.29
N ASN A 413 -13.28 14.08 -40.34
CA ASN A 413 -14.13 14.76 -41.31
C ASN A 413 -13.59 14.47 -42.70
#